data_AF-A0A968JUQ0-F1
#
_entry.id   AF-A0A968JUQ0-F1
#
_cell.length_a   1.000
_cell.length_b   1.000
_cell.length_c   1.000
_cell.angle_alpha   90.00
_cell.angle_beta   90.00
_cell.angle_gamma   90.00
#
_symmetry.space_group_name_H-M   'P 1'
#
loop_
_entity.id
_entity.type
_entity.pdbx_description
1 polymer ?
#
loop_
_entity_poly.entity_id
_entity_poly.type
_entity_poly.pdbx_seq_one_letter_code
_entity_poly.pdbx_strand_id
1 'polypeptide(L)' 'MLKRKGGYPFNDRGFNFADGVYEVIKYYKGKSFRFNDHIIRLKRSLSES' A
#
# COMPACT_ATOMS: atom_id res chain seq x y z
N MET A 1 9.96 -21.24 -19.21
CA MET A 1 10.15 -21.10 -17.74
C MET A 1 10.24 -19.62 -17.40
N LEU A 2 9.12 -18.95 -17.07
CA LEU A 2 9.15 -17.55 -16.66
C LEU A 2 9.74 -17.44 -15.25
N LYS A 3 10.91 -16.81 -15.12
CA LYS A 3 11.47 -16.42 -13.82
C LYS A 3 10.57 -15.32 -13.24
N ARG A 4 9.73 -15.66 -12.25
CA ARG A 4 9.10 -14.65 -11.39
C ARG A 4 10.20 -13.98 -10.57
N LYS A 5 10.59 -12.76 -10.92
CA LYS A 5 11.34 -11.88 -9.99
C LYS A 5 10.34 -11.38 -8.94
N GLY A 6 10.18 -12.13 -7.87
CA GLY A 6 9.45 -11.72 -6.67
C GLY A 6 10.35 -11.89 -5.48
N GLY A 7 10.85 -10.78 -4.94
CA GLY A 7 11.69 -10.76 -3.75
C GLY A 7 11.90 -9.33 -3.31
N TYR A 8 11.70 -9.08 -2.02
CA TYR A 8 11.99 -7.79 -1.39
C TYR A 8 13.51 -7.70 -1.19
N PRO A 9 14.13 -6.52 -1.39
CA PRO A 9 15.52 -6.31 -1.02
C PRO A 9 15.72 -6.65 0.47
N PHE A 10 16.86 -7.27 0.82
CA PHE A 10 17.16 -7.56 2.23
C PHE A 10 17.16 -6.30 3.09
N ASN A 11 17.51 -5.13 2.54
CA ASN A 11 17.52 -3.86 3.25
C ASN A 11 16.23 -3.04 3.09
N ASP A 12 15.13 -3.66 2.67
CA ASP A 12 13.84 -2.99 2.61
C ASP A 12 13.35 -2.65 4.02
N ARG A 13 13.02 -1.38 4.26
CA ARG A 13 12.57 -0.94 5.59
C ARG A 13 11.14 -1.39 5.90
N GLY A 14 10.30 -1.53 4.89
CA GLY A 14 8.97 -2.10 5.02
C GLY A 14 9.02 -3.58 5.43
N PHE A 15 10.04 -4.31 4.97
CA PHE A 15 10.27 -5.69 5.39
C PHE A 15 10.89 -5.79 6.79
N ASN A 16 11.98 -5.05 7.07
CA ASN A 16 12.72 -5.21 8.32
C ASN A 16 12.09 -4.50 9.52
N PHE A 17 11.44 -3.36 9.29
CA PHE A 17 10.94 -2.49 10.36
C PHE A 17 9.43 -2.26 10.29
N ALA A 18 8.72 -2.94 9.38
CA ALA A 18 7.31 -2.68 9.08
C ALA A 18 7.05 -1.18 8.77
N ASP A 19 8.06 -0.49 8.22
CA ASP A 19 8.00 0.93 7.89
C ASP A 19 7.28 1.14 6.55
N GLY A 20 5.95 1.09 6.60
CA GLY A 20 5.10 1.31 5.45
C GLY A 20 3.65 1.58 5.84
N VAL A 21 2.97 2.38 5.02
CA VAL A 21 1.55 2.69 5.17
C VAL A 21 0.77 2.04 4.03
N TYR A 22 -0.42 1.51 4.31
CA TYR A 22 -1.31 0.93 3.31
C TYR A 22 -2.77 1.30 3.54
N GLU A 23 -3.57 1.19 2.48
CA GLU A 23 -5.01 1.44 2.49
C GLU A 23 -5.75 0.25 1.89
N VAL A 24 -6.98 0.03 2.35
CA VAL A 24 -7.89 -0.98 1.78
C VAL A 24 -9.16 -0.27 1.31
N ILE A 25 -9.47 -0.41 0.02
CA ILE A 25 -10.64 0.22 -0.60
C ILE A 25 -11.58 -0.86 -1.07
N LYS A 26 -12.83 -0.81 -0.59
CA LYS A 26 -13.87 -1.74 -1.03
C LYS A 26 -14.40 -1.34 -2.40
N TYR A 27 -14.56 -2.32 -3.28
CA TYR A 27 -15.17 -2.14 -4.60
C TYR A 27 -16.54 -2.81 -4.66
N TYR A 28 -17.53 -2.10 -5.18
CA TYR A 28 -18.86 -2.63 -5.47
C TYR A 28 -19.13 -2.49 -6.97
N LYS A 29 -19.30 -3.63 -7.67
CA LYS A 29 -19.56 -3.66 -9.13
C LYS A 29 -18.57 -2.78 -9.93
N GLY A 30 -17.29 -2.85 -9.60
CA GLY A 30 -16.24 -2.06 -10.26
C GLY A 30 -16.12 -0.60 -9.81
N LYS A 31 -16.97 -0.11 -8.89
CA LYS A 31 -16.87 1.23 -8.32
C LYS A 31 -16.22 1.18 -6.94
N SER A 32 -15.17 1.98 -6.74
CA SER A 32 -14.54 2.17 -5.44
C SER A 32 -15.44 2.94 -4.49
N PHE A 33 -15.56 2.47 -3.25
CA PHE A 33 -16.25 3.20 -2.19
C PHE A 33 -15.32 4.26 -1.60
N ARG A 34 -15.74 5.53 -1.65
CA ARG A 34 -15.06 6.68 -1.01
C ARG A 34 -13.56 6.79 -1.33
N PHE A 35 -13.18 6.56 -2.59
CA PHE A 35 -11.79 6.53 -3.03
C PHE A 35 -10.96 7.75 -2.58
N ASN A 36 -11.50 8.96 -2.77
CA ASN A 36 -10.79 10.19 -2.41
C ASN A 36 -10.47 10.28 -0.93
N ASP A 37 -11.36 9.80 -0.06
CA ASP A 37 -11.16 9.82 1.39
C ASP A 37 -10.04 8.87 1.80
N HIS A 38 -9.95 7.70 1.16
CA HIS A 38 -8.83 6.77 1.34
C HIS A 38 -7.50 7.38 0.89
N ILE A 39 -7.47 8.11 -0.24
CA ILE A 39 -6.25 8.80 -0.70
C ILE A 39 -5.85 9.92 0.27
N ILE A 40 -6.80 10.68 0.80
CA ILE A 40 -6.53 11.69 1.82
C ILE A 40 -5.92 11.05 3.07
N ARG A 41 -6.48 9.94 3.54
CA ARG A 41 -5.98 9.21 4.71
C ARG A 41 -4.57 8.66 4.47
N LEU A 42 -4.32 8.05 3.31
CA LEU A 42 -2.99 7.56 2.94
C LEU A 42 -1.94 8.68 2.97
N LYS A 43 -2.26 9.83 2.34
CA LYS A 43 -1.36 10.98 2.31
C LYS A 43 -1.09 11.52 3.70
N ARG A 44 -2.10 11.57 4.57
CA ARG A 44 -1.94 12.00 5.95
C ARG A 44 -1.02 11.04 6.71
N SER A 45 -1.29 9.74 6.63
CA SER A 45 -0.48 8.74 7.31
C SER A 45 0.97 8.70 6.82
N LEU A 46 1.22 8.94 5.53
CA LEU A 46 2.58 9.11 4.98
C LEU A 46 3.28 10.39 5.44
N SER A 47 2.52 11.42 5.82
CA SER A 47 3.07 12.67 6.34
C SER A 47 3.32 12.63 7.85
N GLU A 48 2.64 11.72 8.55
CA GLU A 48 2.75 11.53 10.01
C GLU A 48 3.80 10.46 10.38
N SER A 49 4.14 9.57 9.44
CA SER A 49 5.14 8.49 9.57
C SER A 49 6.57 8.97 9.42
#